data_AF-H1VJE5-F1
#
_entry.id   AF-H1VJE5-F1
#
_cell.length_a   1.000
_cell.length_b   1.000
_cell.length_c   1.000
_cell.angle_alpha   90.00
_cell.angle_beta   90.00
_cell.angle_gamma   90.00
#
_symmetry.space_group_name_H-M   'P 1'
#
loop_
_entity.id
_entity.type
_entity.pdbx_description
1 polymer ?
#
loop_
_entity_poly.entity_id
_entity_poly.type
_entity_poly.pdbx_seq_one_letter_code
_entity_poly.pdbx_strand_id
1 'polypeptide(L)'
;YLERLHVLSTKLALGTVFKQVNEVVKKLKLIRLREDVDTVRKSGARIIGCTTTGLTKYRGLIAATQPRVMMIEEAAEIREANITAALFPSLQQIILVGDHMQLAPHADVLELSRPPFNLKVSLFQKLVERGLEYSSLQIQRRMAPDVRKLLSAWYPLLVDHPCTESQGAIPGMGAQTLLWFDHRHAESSDRYSSKFNAFEADMVVGLYDYLVLNGTIPSDITILTFYNGQKSYILNSLRRKYSFASRYAGDGEDDAGPEVQTVDGYQGKENEIVLVSVTRSPKNRSKPDAGFLKDQMRAIVALSRPRRLLVVLGDTQNLLASSAQPIWSEVLKRMKCPPCNYMPVFCEAHGREIRVRQPDDWERLASKGGCGMRCGRKTGIHGSMCGQKCHGGSCKPALGASIPDRSAASTAQTSSELSTVTRASVLSTEKNLIDL
;
A
#
# COMPACT_ATOMS: atom_id res chain seq x y z
N TYR A 1 -2.46 -47.77 -51.74
CA TYR A 1 -3.71 -47.13 -52.22
C TYR A 1 -4.86 -47.34 -51.22
N LEU A 2 -5.18 -48.59 -50.87
CA LEU A 2 -6.25 -48.93 -49.91
C LEU A 2 -6.05 -48.29 -48.51
N GLU A 3 -4.83 -48.26 -47.99
CA GLU A 3 -4.54 -47.56 -46.72
C GLU A 3 -4.84 -46.06 -46.77
N ARG A 4 -4.54 -45.38 -47.89
CA ARG A 4 -4.88 -43.96 -48.07
C ARG A 4 -6.39 -43.72 -48.07
N LEU A 5 -7.17 -44.61 -48.70
CA LEU A 5 -8.63 -44.55 -48.71
C LEU A 5 -9.21 -44.77 -47.31
N HIS A 6 -8.64 -45.72 -46.54
CA HIS A 6 -9.07 -46.01 -45.18
C HIS A 6 -8.76 -44.86 -44.20
N VAL A 7 -7.59 -44.22 -44.33
CA VAL A 7 -7.23 -43.03 -43.56
C VAL A 7 -8.16 -41.85 -43.90
N LEU A 8 -8.50 -41.66 -45.18
CA LEU A 8 -9.43 -40.61 -45.62
C LEU A 8 -10.85 -40.81 -45.07
N SER A 9 -11.39 -42.04 -45.13
CA SER A 9 -12.73 -42.33 -44.61
C SER A 9 -12.79 -42.15 -43.09
N THR A 10 -11.75 -42.60 -42.37
CA THR A 10 -11.64 -42.45 -40.91
C THR A 10 -11.56 -40.98 -40.52
N LYS A 11 -10.79 -40.16 -41.26
CA LYS A 11 -10.69 -38.70 -41.03
C LYS A 11 -12.03 -37.98 -41.25
N LEU A 12 -12.81 -38.42 -42.25
CA LEU A 12 -14.15 -37.87 -42.54
C LEU A 12 -15.17 -38.24 -41.45
N ALA A 13 -15.14 -39.50 -40.98
CA ALA A 13 -15.97 -39.96 -39.88
C ALA A 13 -15.62 -39.22 -38.57
N LEU A 14 -14.34 -39.11 -38.22
CA LEU A 14 -13.86 -38.32 -37.08
C LEU A 14 -14.28 -36.86 -37.20
N GLY A 15 -14.15 -36.24 -38.37
CA GLY A 15 -14.58 -34.86 -38.60
C GLY A 15 -16.08 -34.66 -38.35
N THR A 16 -16.91 -35.66 -38.67
CA THR A 16 -18.36 -35.64 -38.42
C THR A 16 -18.67 -35.78 -36.94
N VAL A 17 -18.00 -36.69 -36.24
CA VAL A 17 -18.13 -36.86 -34.78
C VAL A 17 -17.68 -35.60 -34.04
N PHE A 18 -16.54 -35.01 -34.41
CA PHE A 18 -16.07 -33.75 -33.81
C PHE A 18 -17.05 -32.60 -34.01
N LYS A 19 -17.71 -32.51 -35.17
CA LYS A 19 -18.78 -31.53 -35.40
C LYS A 19 -19.96 -31.76 -34.45
N GLN A 20 -20.42 -33.00 -34.29
CA GLN A 20 -21.51 -33.34 -33.38
C GLN A 20 -21.17 -33.04 -31.91
N VAL A 21 -19.96 -33.42 -31.46
CA VAL A 21 -19.48 -33.10 -30.10
C VAL A 21 -19.44 -31.59 -29.89
N ASN A 22 -18.91 -30.82 -30.85
CA ASN A 22 -18.86 -29.37 -30.76
C ASN A 22 -20.27 -28.75 -30.66
N GLU A 23 -21.25 -29.26 -31.40
CA GLU A 23 -22.65 -28.79 -31.31
C GLU A 23 -23.28 -29.11 -29.94
N VAL A 24 -23.08 -30.31 -29.41
CA VAL A 24 -23.56 -30.68 -28.07
C VAL A 24 -22.90 -29.79 -26.99
N VAL A 25 -21.58 -29.58 -27.08
CA VAL A 25 -20.85 -28.71 -26.15
C VAL A 25 -21.35 -27.26 -26.22
N LYS A 26 -21.64 -26.73 -27.41
CA LYS A 26 -22.25 -25.39 -27.56
C LYS A 26 -23.62 -25.33 -26.90
N LYS A 27 -24.49 -26.32 -27.11
CA LYS A 27 -25.81 -26.39 -26.47
C LYS A 27 -25.72 -26.43 -24.95
N LEU A 28 -24.83 -27.26 -24.41
CA LEU A 28 -24.59 -27.34 -22.96
C LEU A 28 -24.11 -26.00 -22.38
N LYS A 29 -23.19 -25.31 -23.06
CA LYS A 29 -22.73 -23.97 -22.65
C LYS A 29 -23.87 -22.95 -22.62
N LEU A 30 -24.77 -22.98 -23.62
CA LEU A 30 -25.93 -22.08 -23.66
C LEU A 30 -26.94 -22.37 -22.55
N ILE A 31 -27.18 -23.64 -22.22
CA ILE A 31 -28.08 -24.03 -21.13
C ILE A 31 -27.51 -23.54 -19.79
N ARG A 32 -26.23 -23.83 -19.51
CA ARG A 32 -25.57 -23.35 -18.28
C ARG A 32 -25.60 -21.84 -18.16
N LEU A 33 -25.32 -21.12 -19.24
CA LEU A 33 -25.39 -19.66 -19.25
C LEU A 33 -26.80 -19.14 -18.90
N ARG A 34 -27.85 -19.80 -19.39
CA ARG A 34 -29.24 -19.43 -19.04
C ARG A 34 -29.53 -19.68 -17.57
N GLU A 35 -29.10 -20.83 -17.03
CA GLU A 35 -29.25 -21.16 -15.62
C GLU A 35 -28.52 -20.14 -14.73
N ASP A 36 -27.30 -19.75 -15.11
CA ASP A 36 -26.53 -18.71 -14.41
C ASP A 36 -27.26 -17.36 -14.43
N VAL A 37 -27.76 -16.94 -15.60
CA VAL A 37 -28.54 -15.68 -15.73
C VAL A 37 -29.81 -15.72 -14.88
N ASP A 38 -30.54 -16.83 -14.91
CA ASP A 38 -31.76 -16.99 -14.13
C ASP A 38 -31.47 -16.99 -12.63
N THR A 39 -30.35 -17.57 -12.21
CA THR A 39 -29.88 -17.52 -10.82
C THR A 39 -29.57 -16.09 -10.39
N VAL A 40 -28.83 -15.34 -11.21
CA VAL A 40 -28.54 -13.91 -10.95
C VAL A 40 -29.81 -13.07 -10.91
N ARG A 41 -30.80 -13.36 -11.76
CA ARG A 41 -32.10 -12.66 -11.72
C ARG A 41 -32.91 -13.01 -10.48
N LYS A 42 -32.94 -14.30 -10.12
CA LYS A 42 -33.67 -14.81 -8.93
C LYS A 42 -33.08 -14.32 -7.62
N SER A 43 -31.78 -14.02 -7.57
CA SER A 43 -31.16 -13.44 -6.38
C SER A 43 -31.66 -12.03 -6.05
N GLY A 44 -32.30 -11.34 -7.00
CA GLY A 44 -32.77 -9.96 -6.82
C GLY A 44 -31.62 -8.94 -6.77
N ALA A 45 -30.39 -9.32 -7.12
CA ALA A 45 -29.24 -8.43 -7.12
C ALA A 45 -29.45 -7.26 -8.11
N ARG A 46 -29.37 -6.03 -7.59
CA ARG A 46 -29.51 -4.80 -8.40
C ARG A 46 -28.17 -4.30 -8.95
N ILE A 47 -27.07 -4.70 -8.34
CA ILE A 47 -25.71 -4.29 -8.68
C ILE A 47 -24.86 -5.55 -8.83
N ILE A 48 -24.08 -5.62 -9.89
CA ILE A 48 -23.11 -6.70 -10.14
C ILE A 48 -21.72 -6.06 -10.14
N GLY A 49 -20.95 -6.31 -9.08
CA GLY A 49 -19.56 -5.88 -8.99
C GLY A 49 -18.62 -6.95 -9.55
N CYS A 50 -17.67 -6.55 -10.40
CA CYS A 50 -16.59 -7.43 -10.84
C CYS A 50 -15.37 -6.61 -11.25
N THR A 51 -14.19 -7.23 -11.24
CA THR A 51 -12.98 -6.62 -11.81
C THR A 51 -13.08 -6.55 -13.34
N THR A 52 -12.25 -5.74 -13.99
CA THR A 52 -12.19 -5.68 -15.46
C THR A 52 -11.82 -7.02 -16.10
N THR A 53 -10.97 -7.82 -15.44
CA THR A 53 -10.69 -9.21 -15.85
C THR A 53 -11.91 -10.11 -15.67
N GLY A 54 -12.68 -9.92 -14.58
CA GLY A 54 -13.96 -10.60 -14.40
C GLY A 54 -14.97 -10.25 -15.48
N LEU A 55 -15.05 -8.98 -15.86
CA LEU A 55 -15.91 -8.46 -16.92
C LEU A 55 -15.60 -9.10 -18.28
N THR A 56 -14.32 -9.25 -18.64
CA THR A 56 -13.93 -9.91 -19.89
C THR A 56 -14.15 -11.42 -19.83
N LYS A 57 -13.86 -12.07 -18.69
CA LYS A 57 -14.07 -13.52 -18.49
C LYS A 57 -15.55 -13.91 -18.53
N TYR A 58 -16.41 -13.15 -17.87
CA TYR A 58 -17.85 -13.42 -17.74
C TYR A 58 -18.70 -12.53 -18.65
N ARG A 59 -18.09 -12.00 -19.72
CA ARG A 59 -18.73 -11.08 -20.66
C ARG A 59 -20.09 -11.56 -21.15
N GLY A 60 -20.20 -12.86 -21.51
CA GLY A 60 -21.44 -13.44 -22.01
C GLY A 60 -22.57 -13.44 -20.97
N LEU A 61 -22.24 -13.74 -19.72
CA LEU A 61 -23.19 -13.73 -18.59
C LEU A 61 -23.66 -12.31 -18.31
N ILE A 62 -22.73 -11.36 -18.17
CA ILE A 62 -23.03 -9.96 -17.87
C ILE A 62 -23.82 -9.33 -19.02
N ALA A 63 -23.48 -9.61 -20.29
CA ALA A 63 -24.28 -9.12 -21.42
C ALA A 63 -25.72 -9.69 -21.41
N ALA A 64 -25.89 -10.95 -20.99
CA ALA A 64 -27.20 -11.59 -20.92
C ALA A 64 -28.08 -11.08 -19.78
N THR A 65 -27.50 -10.48 -18.73
CA THR A 65 -28.28 -9.75 -17.71
C THR A 65 -28.84 -8.42 -18.22
N GLN A 66 -28.44 -7.97 -19.42
CA GLN A 66 -28.92 -6.75 -20.08
C GLN A 66 -28.76 -5.48 -19.21
N PRO A 67 -27.55 -5.18 -18.70
CA PRO A 67 -27.32 -3.99 -17.91
C PRO A 67 -27.60 -2.74 -18.76
N ARG A 68 -28.22 -1.73 -18.14
CA ARG A 68 -28.49 -0.42 -18.75
C ARG A 68 -27.45 0.63 -18.39
N VAL A 69 -26.83 0.50 -17.22
CA VAL A 69 -25.82 1.42 -16.71
C VAL A 69 -24.57 0.63 -16.36
N MET A 70 -23.41 1.15 -16.75
CA MET A 70 -22.11 0.61 -16.37
C MET A 70 -21.27 1.71 -15.75
N MET A 71 -20.69 1.44 -14.58
CA MET A 71 -19.71 2.30 -13.94
C MET A 71 -18.37 1.57 -13.90
N ILE A 72 -17.31 2.26 -14.30
CA ILE A 72 -15.94 1.76 -14.29
C ILE A 72 -15.12 2.70 -13.42
N GLU A 73 -14.66 2.20 -12.28
CA GLU A 73 -13.69 2.85 -11.41
C GLU A 73 -12.26 2.63 -11.95
N GLU A 74 -11.34 3.54 -11.62
CA GLU A 74 -9.94 3.54 -12.11
C GLU A 74 -9.86 3.44 -13.64
N ALA A 75 -10.81 4.05 -14.35
CA ALA A 75 -10.93 4.01 -15.81
C ALA A 75 -9.67 4.51 -16.54
N ALA A 76 -8.88 5.37 -15.88
CA ALA A 76 -7.62 5.87 -16.38
C ALA A 76 -6.52 4.80 -16.47
N GLU A 77 -6.56 3.77 -15.61
CA GLU A 77 -5.59 2.68 -15.55
C GLU A 77 -5.98 1.49 -16.45
N ILE A 78 -7.19 1.51 -17.02
CA ILE A 78 -7.72 0.40 -17.81
C ILE A 78 -7.43 0.59 -19.30
N ARG A 79 -6.89 -0.45 -19.95
CA ARG A 79 -6.66 -0.45 -21.41
C ARG A 79 -7.98 -0.23 -22.15
N GLU A 80 -7.96 0.58 -23.20
CA GLU A 80 -9.15 0.87 -24.01
C GLU A 80 -9.88 -0.39 -24.49
N ALA A 81 -9.13 -1.41 -24.95
CA ALA A 81 -9.72 -2.66 -25.43
C ALA A 81 -10.62 -3.36 -24.39
N ASN A 82 -10.27 -3.27 -23.10
CA ASN A 82 -11.06 -3.84 -22.03
C ASN A 82 -12.39 -3.11 -21.84
N ILE A 83 -12.40 -1.78 -21.94
CA ILE A 83 -13.62 -0.97 -21.85
C ILE A 83 -14.48 -1.18 -23.09
N THR A 84 -13.88 -1.16 -24.29
CA THR A 84 -14.59 -1.35 -25.56
C THR A 84 -15.24 -2.73 -25.64
N ALA A 85 -14.58 -3.78 -25.15
CA ALA A 85 -15.17 -5.12 -25.09
C ALA A 85 -16.43 -5.20 -24.21
N ALA A 86 -16.57 -4.29 -23.25
CA ALA A 86 -17.69 -4.22 -22.31
C ALA A 86 -18.85 -3.32 -22.77
N LEU A 87 -18.77 -2.71 -23.96
CA LEU A 87 -19.85 -1.91 -24.53
C LEU A 87 -20.96 -2.84 -25.05
N PHE A 88 -21.85 -3.26 -24.14
CA PHE A 88 -22.99 -4.11 -24.47
C PHE A 88 -24.09 -3.32 -25.21
N PRO A 89 -24.81 -3.94 -26.17
CA PRO A 89 -25.92 -3.28 -26.86
C PRO A 89 -27.05 -2.77 -25.95
N SER A 90 -27.17 -3.32 -24.74
CA SER A 90 -28.18 -2.93 -23.75
C SER A 90 -27.82 -1.65 -22.96
N LEU A 91 -26.56 -1.22 -23.01
CA LEU A 91 -26.10 -0.06 -22.24
C LEU A 91 -26.69 1.23 -22.81
N GLN A 92 -27.25 2.04 -21.90
CA GLN A 92 -27.80 3.37 -22.15
C GLN A 92 -26.90 4.46 -21.55
N GLN A 93 -26.11 4.13 -20.52
CA GLN A 93 -25.19 5.06 -19.87
C GLN A 93 -23.90 4.34 -19.45
N ILE A 94 -22.76 5.01 -19.67
CA ILE A 94 -21.46 4.62 -19.13
C ILE A 94 -20.91 5.75 -18.25
N ILE A 95 -20.40 5.40 -17.08
CA ILE A 95 -19.78 6.32 -16.13
C ILE A 95 -18.34 5.87 -15.95
N LEU A 96 -17.40 6.69 -16.39
CA LEU A 96 -15.98 6.44 -16.22
C LEU A 96 -15.45 7.34 -15.11
N VAL A 97 -14.96 6.73 -14.03
CA VAL A 97 -14.33 7.44 -12.91
C VAL A 97 -12.86 7.07 -12.93
N GLY A 98 -11.98 8.06 -12.93
CA GLY A 98 -10.54 7.84 -12.95
C GLY A 98 -9.76 9.14 -12.96
N ASP A 99 -8.45 9.01 -12.88
CA ASP A 99 -7.52 10.14 -12.89
C ASP A 99 -6.42 9.91 -13.94
N HIS A 100 -6.51 10.63 -15.05
CA HIS A 100 -5.57 10.53 -16.17
C HIS A 100 -4.17 11.09 -15.86
N MET A 101 -3.97 11.67 -14.67
CA MET A 101 -2.68 12.11 -14.16
C MET A 101 -2.01 11.07 -13.23
N GLN A 102 -2.72 10.00 -12.85
CA GLN A 102 -2.19 8.84 -12.10
C GLN A 102 -1.83 7.69 -13.05
N LEU A 103 -1.62 6.46 -12.54
CA LEU A 103 -1.08 5.36 -13.32
C LEU A 103 -1.90 5.07 -14.57
N ALA A 104 -1.17 4.90 -15.67
CA ALA A 104 -1.70 4.53 -16.96
C ALA A 104 -1.74 3.00 -17.13
N PRO A 105 -2.50 2.48 -18.11
CA PRO A 105 -2.54 1.06 -18.38
C PRO A 105 -1.16 0.47 -18.66
N HIS A 106 -0.86 -0.65 -18.00
CA HIS A 106 0.39 -1.37 -18.24
C HIS A 106 0.36 -2.08 -19.60
N ALA A 107 1.47 -2.06 -20.36
CA ALA A 107 1.68 -2.96 -21.49
C ALA A 107 2.98 -3.75 -21.29
N ASP A 108 2.87 -5.08 -21.37
CA ASP A 108 3.98 -6.01 -21.07
C ASP A 108 5.13 -5.84 -22.08
N VAL A 109 4.77 -5.52 -23.33
CA VAL A 109 5.71 -5.22 -24.42
C VAL A 109 5.83 -3.71 -24.56
N LEU A 110 7.01 -3.17 -24.28
CA LEU A 110 7.27 -1.73 -24.26
C LEU A 110 6.98 -1.07 -25.61
N GLU A 111 7.25 -1.77 -26.72
CA GLU A 111 6.99 -1.30 -28.08
C GLU A 111 5.51 -1.03 -28.31
N LEU A 112 4.62 -1.83 -27.70
CA LEU A 112 3.17 -1.64 -27.80
C LEU A 112 2.68 -0.44 -26.98
N SER A 113 3.48 0.06 -26.03
CA SER A 113 3.18 1.30 -25.31
C SER A 113 3.49 2.56 -26.14
N ARG A 114 4.11 2.42 -27.31
CA ARG A 114 4.56 3.54 -28.15
C ARG A 114 3.71 3.65 -29.43
N PRO A 115 3.81 4.77 -30.17
CA PRO A 115 3.22 4.87 -31.49
C PRO A 115 3.67 3.73 -32.41
N PRO A 116 2.77 3.19 -33.25
CA PRO A 116 1.38 3.62 -33.46
C PRO A 116 0.36 3.01 -32.47
N PHE A 117 0.74 2.04 -31.63
CA PHE A 117 -0.19 1.23 -30.83
C PHE A 117 -0.74 1.94 -29.59
N ASN A 118 0.13 2.65 -28.86
CA ASN A 118 -0.23 3.46 -27.70
C ASN A 118 -1.11 2.73 -26.65
N LEU A 119 -0.82 1.45 -26.35
CA LEU A 119 -1.63 0.66 -25.41
C LEU A 119 -1.63 1.19 -23.97
N LYS A 120 -0.72 2.10 -23.64
CA LYS A 120 -0.67 2.81 -22.37
C LYS A 120 -1.59 4.04 -22.30
N VAL A 121 -2.42 4.29 -23.31
CA VAL A 121 -3.37 5.41 -23.30
C VAL A 121 -4.76 4.83 -23.13
N SER A 122 -5.38 5.08 -21.99
CA SER A 122 -6.73 4.60 -21.68
C SER A 122 -7.80 5.31 -22.51
N LEU A 123 -8.97 4.69 -22.63
CA LEU A 123 -10.13 5.35 -23.25
C LEU A 123 -10.48 6.64 -22.49
N PHE A 124 -10.39 6.60 -21.16
CA PHE A 124 -10.63 7.76 -20.30
C PHE A 124 -9.71 8.93 -20.66
N GLN A 125 -8.39 8.71 -20.71
CA GLN A 125 -7.43 9.73 -21.11
C GLN A 125 -7.72 10.26 -22.52
N LYS A 126 -8.00 9.38 -23.49
CA LYS A 126 -8.33 9.81 -24.87
C LYS A 126 -9.55 10.72 -24.92
N LEU A 127 -10.60 10.40 -24.17
CA LEU A 127 -11.81 11.22 -24.14
C LEU A 127 -11.54 12.61 -23.54
N VAL A 128 -10.77 12.68 -22.45
CA VAL A 128 -10.34 13.94 -21.83
C VAL A 128 -9.51 14.77 -22.81
N GLU A 129 -8.49 14.19 -23.44
CA GLU A 129 -7.61 14.88 -24.40
C GLU A 129 -8.35 15.34 -25.67
N ARG A 130 -9.47 14.69 -26.00
CA ARG A 130 -10.35 15.08 -27.12
C ARG A 130 -11.37 16.15 -26.75
N GLY A 131 -11.36 16.64 -25.52
CA GLY A 131 -12.23 17.71 -25.05
C GLY A 131 -13.64 17.23 -24.67
N LEU A 132 -13.82 15.95 -24.33
CA LEU A 132 -15.07 15.52 -23.71
C LEU A 132 -15.23 16.25 -22.36
N GLU A 133 -16.40 16.83 -22.12
CA GLU A 133 -16.70 17.47 -20.84
C GLU A 133 -16.67 16.45 -19.71
N TYR A 134 -16.00 16.81 -18.60
CA TYR A 134 -15.91 15.98 -17.41
C TYR A 134 -16.02 16.84 -16.15
N SER A 135 -16.44 16.21 -15.07
CA SER A 135 -16.44 16.82 -13.74
C SER A 135 -15.19 16.40 -12.98
N SER A 136 -14.55 17.35 -12.28
CA SER A 136 -13.38 17.09 -11.43
C SER A 136 -13.71 17.38 -9.98
N LEU A 137 -13.37 16.44 -9.08
CA LEU A 137 -13.51 16.62 -7.64
C LEU A 137 -12.30 17.39 -7.11
N GLN A 138 -12.54 18.60 -6.62
CA GLN A 138 -11.47 19.55 -6.27
C GLN A 138 -11.15 19.61 -4.76
N ILE A 139 -11.97 19.01 -3.91
CA ILE A 139 -11.79 19.04 -2.44
C ILE A 139 -11.16 17.73 -1.99
N GLN A 140 -9.91 17.78 -1.52
CA GLN A 140 -9.20 16.61 -0.99
C GLN A 140 -9.37 16.49 0.53
N ARG A 141 -9.49 15.25 1.02
CA ARG A 141 -9.75 14.93 2.43
C ARG A 141 -8.69 14.03 3.07
N ARG A 142 -7.61 13.74 2.35
CA ARG A 142 -6.61 12.72 2.71
C ARG A 142 -5.38 13.35 3.35
N MET A 143 -4.62 14.09 2.54
CA MET A 143 -3.25 14.50 2.82
C MET A 143 -3.22 15.75 3.67
N ALA A 144 -2.24 15.85 4.56
CA ALA A 144 -1.85 17.12 5.16
C ALA A 144 -1.56 18.19 4.09
N PRO A 145 -1.91 19.47 4.33
CA PRO A 145 -1.73 20.55 3.34
C PRO A 145 -0.29 20.67 2.78
N ASP A 146 0.72 20.43 3.61
CA ASP A 146 2.12 20.50 3.19
C ASP A 146 2.52 19.38 2.22
N VAL A 147 1.87 18.21 2.29
CA VAL A 147 2.04 17.11 1.32
C VAL A 147 1.27 17.43 0.04
N ARG A 148 0.01 17.87 0.14
CA ARG A 148 -0.82 18.24 -1.03
C ARG A 148 -0.14 19.29 -1.90
N LYS A 149 0.56 20.26 -1.29
CA LYS A 149 1.34 21.29 -2.01
C LYS A 149 2.32 20.69 -3.03
N LEU A 150 2.92 19.54 -2.75
CA LEU A 150 3.85 18.88 -3.70
C LEU A 150 3.19 18.56 -5.04
N LEU A 151 1.88 18.34 -5.04
CA LEU A 151 1.10 17.94 -6.22
C LEU A 151 0.50 19.13 -6.96
N SER A 152 0.64 20.36 -6.44
CA SER A 152 -0.05 21.54 -6.99
C SER A 152 0.43 21.94 -8.40
N ALA A 153 1.58 21.43 -8.86
CA ALA A 153 2.01 21.57 -10.26
C ALA A 153 1.09 20.82 -11.24
N TRP A 154 0.51 19.70 -10.80
CA TRP A 154 -0.32 18.82 -11.64
C TRP A 154 -1.81 18.93 -11.32
N TYR A 155 -2.15 19.33 -10.09
CA TYR A 155 -3.52 19.57 -9.64
C TYR A 155 -3.68 20.99 -9.09
N PRO A 156 -3.67 22.02 -9.96
CA PRO A 156 -3.68 23.43 -9.53
C PRO A 156 -4.99 23.85 -8.84
N LEU A 157 -6.08 23.12 -9.08
CA LEU A 157 -7.41 23.41 -8.51
C LEU A 157 -7.72 22.62 -7.24
N LEU A 158 -6.78 21.80 -6.75
CA LEU A 158 -7.00 20.96 -5.58
C LEU A 158 -6.90 21.78 -4.28
N VAL A 159 -7.98 21.75 -3.50
CA VAL A 159 -8.13 22.49 -2.23
C VAL A 159 -8.31 21.52 -1.08
N ASP A 160 -7.77 21.88 0.08
CA ASP A 160 -7.82 21.07 1.29
C ASP A 160 -9.17 21.22 2.00
N HIS A 161 -9.77 20.10 2.40
CA HIS A 161 -10.88 20.10 3.34
C HIS A 161 -10.35 20.39 4.77
N PRO A 162 -11.08 21.12 5.63
CA PRO A 162 -10.64 21.44 7.00
C PRO A 162 -10.29 20.21 7.88
N CYS A 163 -10.79 19.02 7.54
CA CYS A 163 -10.43 17.78 8.24
C CYS A 163 -8.95 17.39 8.11
N THR A 164 -8.22 17.97 7.14
CA THR A 164 -6.81 17.67 6.90
C THR A 164 -5.87 18.51 7.76
N GLU A 165 -6.36 19.61 8.35
CA GLU A 165 -5.59 20.48 9.24
C GLU A 165 -5.58 19.99 10.70
N SER A 166 -6.57 19.19 11.08
CA SER A 166 -6.78 18.67 12.43
C SER A 166 -6.09 17.33 12.70
N GLN A 167 -5.18 16.93 11.83
CA GLN A 167 -4.45 15.68 11.97
C GLN A 167 -3.33 15.83 13.01
N GLY A 168 -3.40 15.06 14.10
CA GLY A 168 -2.42 15.13 15.19
C GLY A 168 -0.98 14.80 14.75
N ALA A 169 0.01 15.21 15.55
CA ALA A 169 1.42 14.88 15.34
C ALA A 169 1.68 13.37 15.39
N ILE A 170 2.61 12.88 14.57
CA ILE A 170 3.05 11.48 14.63
C ILE A 170 4.07 11.33 15.76
N PRO A 171 3.90 10.34 16.66
CA PRO A 171 4.85 10.12 17.75
C PRO A 171 6.28 10.01 17.27
N GLY A 172 7.17 10.80 17.85
CA GLY A 172 8.57 10.81 17.49
C GLY A 172 8.95 11.63 16.24
N MET A 173 8.00 12.28 15.56
CA MET A 173 8.28 13.12 14.38
C MET A 173 8.05 14.62 14.63
N GLY A 174 7.62 14.99 15.83
CA GLY A 174 7.28 16.38 16.17
C GLY A 174 6.16 16.90 15.28
N ALA A 175 6.25 18.18 14.87
CA ALA A 175 5.23 18.81 14.01
C ALA A 175 5.43 18.54 12.49
N GLN A 176 6.24 17.55 12.12
CA GLN A 176 6.57 17.28 10.72
C GLN A 176 5.48 16.44 10.05
N THR A 177 5.07 16.88 8.86
CA THR A 177 4.14 16.16 7.97
C THR A 177 4.83 15.75 6.66
N LEU A 178 5.98 16.34 6.36
CA LEU A 178 6.78 16.08 5.16
C LEU A 178 8.27 16.19 5.49
N LEU A 179 9.03 15.18 5.11
CA LEU A 179 10.49 15.16 5.21
C LEU A 179 11.10 14.56 3.95
N TRP A 180 12.20 15.17 3.47
CA TRP A 180 13.09 14.55 2.49
C TRP A 180 14.47 14.37 3.09
N PHE A 181 14.91 13.11 3.22
CA PHE A 181 16.25 12.73 3.61
C PHE A 181 17.12 12.51 2.36
N ASP A 182 18.02 13.46 2.12
CA ASP A 182 18.95 13.46 1.00
C ASP A 182 20.22 12.69 1.33
N HIS A 183 20.63 11.82 0.41
CA HIS A 183 21.86 11.05 0.55
C HIS A 183 22.51 10.77 -0.80
N ARG A 184 23.77 10.34 -0.77
CA ARG A 184 24.56 10.00 -1.97
C ARG A 184 25.17 8.59 -1.89
N HIS A 185 24.56 7.70 -1.12
CA HIS A 185 24.93 6.28 -1.09
C HIS A 185 24.52 5.56 -2.36
N ALA A 186 25.46 4.86 -2.98
CA ALA A 186 25.27 4.30 -4.31
C ALA A 186 24.35 3.07 -4.35
N GLU A 187 23.53 2.99 -5.39
CA GLU A 187 22.69 1.84 -5.69
C GLU A 187 23.51 0.62 -6.12
N SER A 188 22.88 -0.55 -6.03
CA SER A 188 23.34 -1.83 -6.57
C SER A 188 22.23 -2.47 -7.40
N SER A 189 22.49 -3.67 -7.94
CA SER A 189 21.52 -4.40 -8.76
C SER A 189 21.47 -5.85 -8.34
N ASP A 190 20.26 -6.42 -8.31
CA ASP A 190 20.08 -7.84 -8.01
C ASP A 190 20.37 -8.72 -9.25
N ARG A 191 20.19 -10.04 -9.09
CA ARG A 191 20.39 -11.02 -10.17
C ARG A 191 19.46 -10.83 -11.37
N TYR A 192 18.36 -10.10 -11.21
CA TYR A 192 17.39 -9.79 -12.26
C TYR A 192 17.56 -8.36 -12.79
N SER A 193 18.69 -7.70 -12.48
CA SER A 193 18.97 -6.30 -12.83
C SER A 193 18.00 -5.28 -12.23
N SER A 194 17.18 -5.66 -11.23
CA SER A 194 16.39 -4.71 -10.46
C SER A 194 17.30 -3.89 -9.54
N LYS A 195 17.00 -2.61 -9.37
CA LYS A 195 17.80 -1.71 -8.54
C LYS A 195 17.43 -1.83 -7.08
N PHE A 196 18.42 -1.73 -6.21
CA PHE A 196 18.25 -1.62 -4.76
C PHE A 196 19.32 -0.70 -4.16
N ASN A 197 19.01 -0.08 -3.04
CA ASN A 197 19.90 0.76 -2.26
C ASN A 197 19.84 0.29 -0.80
N ALA A 198 20.90 -0.41 -0.37
CA ALA A 198 21.00 -0.98 0.96
C ALA A 198 20.91 0.09 2.06
N PHE A 199 21.56 1.23 1.84
CA PHE A 199 21.54 2.35 2.78
C PHE A 199 20.12 2.89 2.99
N GLU A 200 19.38 3.15 1.91
CA GLU A 200 17.98 3.59 2.02
C GLU A 200 17.11 2.56 2.73
N ALA A 201 17.28 1.27 2.42
CA ALA A 201 16.48 0.22 3.01
C ALA A 201 16.71 0.12 4.52
N ASP A 202 17.97 0.13 4.97
CA ASP A 202 18.29 0.04 6.39
C ASP A 202 17.90 1.32 7.14
N MET A 203 17.98 2.50 6.49
CA MET A 203 17.46 3.75 7.05
C MET A 203 15.94 3.75 7.21
N VAL A 204 15.18 3.27 6.21
CA VAL A 204 13.72 3.16 6.29
C VAL A 204 13.29 2.18 7.36
N VAL A 205 13.95 1.01 7.45
CA VAL A 205 13.65 0.03 8.50
C VAL A 205 13.92 0.60 9.88
N GLY A 206 15.04 1.30 10.07
CA GLY A 206 15.34 1.97 11.34
C GLY A 206 14.31 3.04 11.72
N LEU A 207 13.83 3.84 10.76
CA LEU A 207 12.75 4.79 10.99
C LEU A 207 11.44 4.09 11.37
N TYR A 208 11.05 3.05 10.62
CA TYR A 208 9.87 2.25 10.93
C TYR A 208 9.93 1.74 12.37
N ASP A 209 11.05 1.14 12.79
CA ASP A 209 11.21 0.63 14.14
C ASP A 209 11.13 1.74 15.19
N TYR A 210 11.75 2.89 14.90
CA TYR A 210 11.69 4.06 15.77
C TYR A 210 10.26 4.54 15.98
N LEU A 211 9.45 4.61 14.92
CA LEU A 211 8.04 5.02 14.99
C LEU A 211 7.21 4.02 15.81
N VAL A 212 7.39 2.72 15.55
CA VAL A 212 6.69 1.66 16.31
C VAL A 212 7.08 1.67 17.78
N LEU A 213 8.36 1.85 18.09
CA LEU A 213 8.86 1.97 19.47
C LEU A 213 8.29 3.19 20.20
N ASN A 214 7.88 4.24 19.48
CA ASN A 214 7.23 5.43 20.03
C ASN A 214 5.69 5.35 20.02
N GLY A 215 5.12 4.18 19.69
CA GLY A 215 3.68 3.92 19.83
C GLY A 215 2.86 4.06 18.56
N THR A 216 3.50 4.24 17.40
CA THR A 216 2.81 4.16 16.11
C THR A 216 2.41 2.71 15.81
N ILE A 217 1.18 2.52 15.31
CA ILE A 217 0.67 1.19 14.96
C ILE A 217 1.41 0.71 13.68
N PRO A 218 1.95 -0.52 13.65
CA PRO A 218 2.66 -1.03 12.48
C PRO A 218 1.87 -0.99 11.17
N SER A 219 0.58 -1.33 11.21
CA SER A 219 -0.33 -1.30 10.06
C SER A 219 -0.58 0.10 9.50
N ASP A 220 -0.37 1.14 10.31
CA ASP A 220 -0.50 2.55 9.91
C ASP A 220 0.70 3.05 9.09
N ILE A 221 1.72 2.20 8.90
CA ILE A 221 2.93 2.51 8.15
C ILE A 221 2.99 1.66 6.88
N THR A 222 3.14 2.34 5.75
CA THR A 222 3.48 1.71 4.46
C THR A 222 4.86 2.15 4.00
N ILE A 223 5.65 1.19 3.53
CA ILE A 223 6.93 1.44 2.88
C ILE A 223 6.77 1.23 1.37
N LEU A 224 6.96 2.31 0.61
CA LEU A 224 6.88 2.31 -0.85
C LEU A 224 8.25 2.42 -1.51
N THR A 225 8.37 1.77 -2.65
CA THR A 225 9.55 1.90 -3.52
C THR A 225 9.17 1.74 -4.99
N PHE A 226 10.03 2.19 -5.88
CA PHE A 226 9.82 2.06 -7.33
C PHE A 226 10.34 0.72 -7.89
N TYR A 227 11.03 -0.10 -7.08
CA TYR A 227 11.77 -1.27 -7.57
C TYR A 227 11.50 -2.53 -6.74
N ASN A 228 11.23 -3.65 -7.42
CA ASN A 228 11.06 -4.95 -6.78
C ASN A 228 12.32 -5.44 -6.04
N GLY A 229 13.51 -5.12 -6.55
CA GLY A 229 14.78 -5.40 -5.87
C GLY A 229 14.86 -4.70 -4.51
N GLN A 230 14.49 -3.41 -4.46
CA GLN A 230 14.43 -2.64 -3.21
C GLN A 230 13.35 -3.17 -2.25
N LYS A 231 12.15 -3.50 -2.75
CA LYS A 231 11.08 -4.11 -1.95
C LYS A 231 11.57 -5.39 -1.27
N SER A 232 12.23 -6.25 -2.04
CA SER A 232 12.80 -7.51 -1.53
C SER A 232 13.88 -7.27 -0.48
N TYR A 233 14.74 -6.26 -0.69
CA TYR A 233 15.78 -5.89 0.27
C TYR A 233 15.19 -5.39 1.59
N ILE A 234 14.21 -4.48 1.54
CA ILE A 234 13.51 -3.96 2.72
C ILE A 234 12.84 -5.10 3.51
N LEU A 235 12.10 -5.97 2.82
CA LEU A 235 11.47 -7.14 3.44
C LEU A 235 12.49 -8.06 4.13
N ASN A 236 13.66 -8.26 3.51
CA ASN A 236 14.73 -9.05 4.11
C ASN A 236 15.38 -8.34 5.31
N SER A 237 15.57 -7.01 5.26
CA SER A 237 16.05 -6.24 6.42
C SER A 237 15.08 -6.30 7.60
N LEU A 238 13.76 -6.18 7.35
CA LEU A 238 12.73 -6.40 8.38
C LEU A 238 12.83 -7.81 8.96
N ARG A 239 12.83 -8.85 8.11
CA ARG A 239 12.91 -10.26 8.56
C ARG A 239 14.15 -10.56 9.40
N ARG A 240 15.32 -10.01 9.03
CA ARG A 240 16.56 -10.17 9.79
C ARG A 240 16.46 -9.57 11.19
N LYS A 241 15.82 -8.41 11.31
CA LYS A 241 15.71 -7.68 12.58
C LYS A 241 14.71 -8.32 13.56
N TYR A 242 13.71 -9.02 13.03
CA TYR A 242 12.61 -9.63 13.80
C TYR A 242 12.67 -11.18 13.86
N SER A 243 13.85 -11.80 13.75
CA SER A 243 14.07 -13.24 13.52
C SER A 243 13.16 -14.25 14.26
N PHE A 244 12.59 -15.19 13.49
CA PHE A 244 12.14 -16.58 13.78
C PHE A 244 11.09 -16.91 14.87
N ALA A 245 10.41 -15.94 15.48
CA ALA A 245 9.19 -16.26 16.23
C ALA A 245 8.12 -15.20 16.01
N SER A 246 7.10 -15.56 15.22
CA SER A 246 5.71 -15.14 15.37
C SER A 246 5.51 -13.76 16.00
N ARG A 247 5.59 -12.71 15.19
CA ARG A 247 4.94 -11.41 15.46
C ARG A 247 4.61 -10.56 14.23
N TYR A 248 5.24 -10.78 13.07
CA TYR A 248 5.06 -9.86 11.92
C TYR A 248 4.97 -10.55 10.54
N ALA A 249 4.66 -11.85 10.50
CA ALA A 249 4.55 -12.61 9.25
C ALA A 249 3.53 -13.77 9.36
N GLY A 250 2.39 -13.52 10.01
CA GLY A 250 1.29 -14.48 10.10
C GLY A 250 0.15 -14.06 9.18
N ASP A 251 -0.32 -15.00 8.36
CA ASP A 251 -1.61 -14.95 7.66
C ASP A 251 -2.78 -15.04 8.67
N GLY A 252 -2.80 -14.16 9.67
CA GLY A 252 -3.82 -14.03 10.71
C GLY A 252 -4.04 -12.55 11.02
N GLU A 253 -5.30 -12.13 11.02
CA GLU A 253 -5.78 -10.73 10.90
C GLU A 253 -5.36 -9.75 12.02
N ASP A 254 -4.59 -10.14 13.05
CA ASP A 254 -4.49 -9.34 14.29
C ASP A 254 -3.10 -8.78 14.68
N ASP A 255 -2.02 -8.92 13.89
CA ASP A 255 -0.78 -8.13 14.12
C ASP A 255 0.07 -7.98 12.84
N ALA A 256 -0.45 -7.23 11.87
CA ALA A 256 0.19 -7.02 10.57
C ALA A 256 1.34 -6.02 10.68
N GLY A 257 2.56 -6.43 10.33
CA GLY A 257 3.70 -5.53 10.13
C GLY A 257 3.44 -4.50 9.00
N PRO A 258 4.43 -3.67 8.64
CA PRO A 258 4.21 -2.61 7.67
C PRO A 258 3.94 -3.23 6.29
N GLU A 259 3.02 -2.64 5.54
CA GLU A 259 2.85 -3.02 4.14
C GLU A 259 4.07 -2.51 3.34
N VAL A 260 4.79 -3.42 2.68
CA VAL A 260 5.90 -3.07 1.78
C VAL A 260 5.48 -3.36 0.34
N GLN A 261 5.35 -2.31 -0.47
CA GLN A 261 4.88 -2.44 -1.86
C GLN A 261 5.68 -1.61 -2.85
N THR A 262 5.57 -1.97 -4.12
CA THR A 262 5.96 -1.08 -5.20
C THR A 262 4.88 -0.03 -5.43
N VAL A 263 5.24 1.12 -6.00
CA VAL A 263 4.27 2.16 -6.38
C VAL A 263 3.13 1.59 -7.24
N ASP A 264 3.47 0.79 -8.25
CA ASP A 264 2.51 0.13 -9.14
C ASP A 264 1.57 -0.84 -8.39
N GLY A 265 2.03 -1.45 -7.30
CA GLY A 265 1.24 -2.39 -6.48
C GLY A 265 0.42 -1.74 -5.37
N TYR A 266 0.46 -0.41 -5.25
CA TYR A 266 -0.15 0.36 -4.15
C TYR A 266 -1.17 1.40 -4.63
N GLN A 267 -1.68 1.25 -5.85
CA GLN A 267 -2.75 2.11 -6.35
C GLN A 267 -4.06 1.87 -5.59
N GLY A 268 -4.87 2.93 -5.46
CA GLY A 268 -6.15 2.91 -4.73
C GLY A 268 -6.02 2.79 -3.21
N LYS A 269 -4.80 2.58 -2.68
CA LYS A 269 -4.52 2.48 -1.24
C LYS A 269 -4.05 3.81 -0.68
N GLU A 270 -4.18 3.96 0.63
CA GLU A 270 -3.69 5.08 1.45
C GLU A 270 -3.32 4.57 2.84
N ASN A 271 -2.47 5.32 3.55
CA ASN A 271 -2.12 5.01 4.94
C ASN A 271 -1.79 6.28 5.74
N GLU A 272 -1.72 6.19 7.07
CA GLU A 272 -1.36 7.32 7.93
C GLU A 272 0.05 7.84 7.62
N ILE A 273 1.01 6.91 7.50
CA ILE A 273 2.42 7.20 7.27
C ILE A 273 2.90 6.45 6.03
N VAL A 274 3.54 7.17 5.12
CA VAL A 274 4.16 6.58 3.93
C VAL A 274 5.64 6.94 3.88
N LEU A 275 6.48 5.89 3.87
CA LEU A 275 7.93 5.99 3.76
C LEU A 275 8.33 5.59 2.34
N VAL A 276 8.89 6.52 1.56
CA VAL A 276 9.23 6.31 0.15
C VAL A 276 10.74 6.17 0.00
N SER A 277 11.20 5.03 -0.52
CA SER A 277 12.58 4.81 -0.98
C SER A 277 12.65 4.99 -2.50
N VAL A 278 13.34 6.04 -2.93
CA VAL A 278 13.57 6.40 -4.34
C VAL A 278 14.52 5.41 -5.02
N THR A 279 15.45 4.83 -4.27
CA THR A 279 16.42 3.80 -4.68
C THR A 279 17.52 4.30 -5.61
N ARG A 280 17.21 5.18 -6.57
CA ARG A 280 18.15 5.54 -7.64
C ARG A 280 19.24 6.50 -7.18
N SER A 281 20.46 6.01 -7.17
CA SER A 281 21.69 6.76 -6.91
C SER A 281 22.87 6.06 -7.63
N PRO A 282 23.02 6.26 -8.95
CA PRO A 282 24.05 5.59 -9.75
C PRO A 282 25.46 5.77 -9.20
N LYS A 283 26.27 4.70 -9.20
CA LYS A 283 27.69 4.74 -8.82
C LYS A 283 28.48 5.74 -9.66
N ASN A 284 28.25 5.74 -10.97
CA ASN A 284 28.90 6.69 -11.88
C ASN A 284 28.12 8.02 -11.91
N ARG A 285 28.64 9.02 -11.20
CA ARG A 285 28.00 10.34 -11.05
C ARG A 285 27.98 11.18 -12.32
N SER A 286 28.83 10.87 -13.31
CA SER A 286 28.77 11.55 -14.62
C SER A 286 27.65 11.05 -15.52
N LYS A 287 26.96 9.96 -15.14
CA LYS A 287 25.85 9.37 -15.88
C LYS A 287 24.61 9.26 -14.98
N PRO A 288 23.93 10.37 -14.68
CA PRO A 288 22.72 10.36 -13.87
C PRO A 288 21.61 9.54 -14.55
N ASP A 289 20.84 8.81 -13.75
CA ASP A 289 19.75 7.97 -14.25
C ASP A 289 18.64 7.84 -13.21
N ALA A 290 17.43 8.17 -13.64
CA ALA A 290 16.21 8.12 -12.84
C ALA A 290 15.41 6.83 -13.03
N GLY A 291 15.62 6.07 -14.10
CA GLY A 291 14.85 4.86 -14.40
C GLY A 291 13.34 5.10 -14.39
N PHE A 292 12.62 4.54 -13.40
CA PHE A 292 11.16 4.69 -13.27
C PHE A 292 10.74 6.03 -12.67
N LEU A 293 11.65 6.78 -12.07
CA LEU A 293 11.36 8.07 -11.43
C LEU A 293 11.12 9.20 -12.44
N LYS A 294 11.39 8.97 -13.73
CA LYS A 294 11.05 9.90 -14.82
C LYS A 294 9.56 9.85 -15.21
N ASP A 295 8.81 8.93 -14.61
CA ASP A 295 7.37 8.80 -14.81
C ASP A 295 6.63 9.67 -13.80
N GLN A 296 5.98 10.73 -14.31
CA GLN A 296 5.23 11.69 -13.50
C GLN A 296 4.06 11.03 -12.76
N MET A 297 3.37 10.08 -13.40
CA MET A 297 2.20 9.42 -12.84
C MET A 297 2.59 8.59 -11.61
N ARG A 298 3.73 7.87 -11.70
CA ARG A 298 4.28 7.13 -10.55
C ARG A 298 4.74 8.05 -9.42
N ALA A 299 5.33 9.20 -9.75
CA ALA A 299 5.70 10.19 -8.74
C ALA A 299 4.46 10.75 -8.02
N ILE A 300 3.41 11.11 -8.75
CA ILE A 300 2.13 11.55 -8.20
C ILE A 300 1.55 10.49 -7.28
N VAL A 301 1.48 9.22 -7.70
CA VAL A 301 0.98 8.14 -6.85
C VAL A 301 1.80 8.04 -5.58
N ALA A 302 3.12 7.89 -5.66
CA ALA A 302 3.98 7.76 -4.48
C ALA A 302 3.82 8.89 -3.46
N LEU A 303 3.68 10.14 -3.92
CA LEU A 303 3.58 11.32 -3.06
C LEU A 303 2.16 11.55 -2.49
N SER A 304 1.12 10.95 -3.06
CA SER A 304 -0.29 11.21 -2.73
C SER A 304 -0.97 10.17 -1.84
N ARG A 305 -0.19 9.18 -1.37
CA ARG A 305 -0.66 8.09 -0.51
C ARG A 305 -0.80 8.41 0.99
N PRO A 306 0.04 9.27 1.60
CA PRO A 306 -0.02 9.45 3.05
C PRO A 306 -1.18 10.36 3.45
N ARG A 307 -1.78 10.07 4.61
CA ARG A 307 -2.70 10.99 5.27
C ARG A 307 -1.94 12.03 6.08
N ARG A 308 -1.06 11.61 7.00
CA ARG A 308 -0.42 12.48 8.00
C ARG A 308 1.05 12.78 7.75
N LEU A 309 1.84 11.77 7.36
CA LEU A 309 3.28 11.90 7.24
C LEU A 309 3.83 11.25 5.96
N LEU A 310 4.55 12.05 5.19
CA LEU A 310 5.38 11.60 4.08
C LEU A 310 6.86 11.73 4.44
N VAL A 311 7.62 10.63 4.35
CA VAL A 311 9.08 10.67 4.41
C VAL A 311 9.64 10.10 3.12
N VAL A 312 10.45 10.89 2.41
CA VAL A 312 11.13 10.46 1.18
C VAL A 312 12.63 10.33 1.43
N LEU A 313 13.23 9.22 1.02
CA LEU A 313 14.67 9.02 1.01
C LEU A 313 15.13 8.93 -0.43
N GLY A 314 16.11 9.75 -0.82
CA GLY A 314 16.64 9.69 -2.17
C GLY A 314 17.74 10.70 -2.48
N ASP A 315 18.45 10.45 -3.58
CA ASP A 315 19.52 11.30 -4.10
C ASP A 315 18.96 12.42 -4.99
N THR A 316 18.78 13.61 -4.39
CA THR A 316 18.23 14.78 -5.08
C THR A 316 19.10 15.24 -6.24
N GLN A 317 20.43 15.11 -6.11
CA GLN A 317 21.36 15.52 -7.16
C GLN A 317 21.21 14.63 -8.40
N ASN A 318 21.08 13.31 -8.22
CA ASN A 318 20.79 12.40 -9.32
C ASN A 318 19.45 12.73 -9.97
N LEU A 319 18.39 12.96 -9.18
CA LEU A 319 17.06 13.32 -9.71
C LEU A 319 17.12 14.59 -10.57
N LEU A 320 17.76 15.65 -10.06
CA LEU A 320 17.88 16.94 -10.73
C LEU A 320 18.83 16.94 -11.93
N ALA A 321 19.81 16.04 -11.97
CA ALA A 321 20.73 15.91 -13.10
C ALA A 321 20.21 14.93 -14.18
N SER A 322 19.14 14.18 -13.91
CA SER A 322 18.62 13.14 -14.78
C SER A 322 17.42 13.60 -15.62
N SER A 323 16.90 12.70 -16.46
CA SER A 323 15.65 12.91 -17.22
C SER A 323 14.40 13.15 -16.35
N ALA A 324 14.47 12.94 -15.04
CA ALA A 324 13.35 13.19 -14.13
C ALA A 324 13.32 14.63 -13.57
N GLN A 325 14.29 15.47 -13.92
CA GLN A 325 14.39 16.86 -13.45
C GLN A 325 13.07 17.67 -13.58
N PRO A 326 12.29 17.59 -14.68
CA PRO A 326 11.06 18.38 -14.80
C PRO A 326 10.00 18.06 -13.73
N ILE A 327 10.02 16.84 -13.21
CA ILE A 327 9.07 16.38 -12.19
C ILE A 327 9.59 16.77 -10.80
N TRP A 328 10.79 16.29 -10.46
CA TRP A 328 11.29 16.40 -9.09
C TRP A 328 11.74 17.81 -8.74
N SER A 329 12.12 18.64 -9.71
CA SER A 329 12.37 20.06 -9.43
C SER A 329 11.09 20.79 -8.97
N GLU A 330 9.93 20.45 -9.51
CA GLU A 330 8.65 21.02 -9.09
C GLU A 330 8.23 20.54 -7.69
N VAL A 331 8.52 19.27 -7.36
CA VAL A 331 8.33 18.72 -6.01
C VAL A 331 9.21 19.48 -5.01
N LEU A 332 10.52 19.54 -5.27
CA LEU A 332 11.50 20.14 -4.37
C LEU A 332 11.25 21.65 -4.15
N LYS A 333 10.85 22.39 -5.19
CA LYS A 333 10.48 23.81 -5.07
C LYS A 333 9.28 24.06 -4.16
N ARG A 334 8.36 23.09 -4.03
CA ARG A 334 7.11 23.21 -3.24
C ARG A 334 7.23 22.63 -1.84
N MET A 335 8.37 22.02 -1.52
CA MET A 335 8.65 21.60 -0.16
C MET A 335 8.79 22.81 0.75
N LYS A 336 8.11 22.79 1.90
CA LYS A 336 8.23 23.82 2.94
C LYS A 336 9.64 23.87 3.55
N CYS A 337 10.26 22.70 3.71
CA CYS A 337 11.63 22.55 4.21
C CYS A 337 12.48 21.89 3.13
N PRO A 338 13.71 22.38 2.88
CA PRO A 338 14.58 21.78 1.88
C PRO A 338 15.01 20.36 2.30
N PRO A 339 15.42 19.52 1.32
CA PRO A 339 16.04 18.23 1.62
C PRO A 339 17.18 18.34 2.63
N CYS A 340 17.20 17.42 3.59
CA CYS A 340 18.17 17.40 4.68
C CYS A 340 19.07 16.16 4.60
N ASN A 341 20.35 16.31 4.92
CA ASN A 341 21.30 15.18 4.98
C ASN A 341 21.25 14.40 6.32
N TYR A 342 20.19 14.59 7.10
CA TYR A 342 19.86 13.84 8.30
C TYR A 342 18.34 13.77 8.43
N MET A 343 17.88 12.74 9.12
CA MET A 343 16.49 12.55 9.50
C MET A 343 16.29 13.10 10.92
N PRO A 344 15.57 14.23 11.08
CA PRO A 344 15.18 14.74 12.39
C PRO A 344 14.06 13.87 12.98
N VAL A 345 14.34 13.22 14.10
CA VAL A 345 13.33 12.55 14.94
C VAL A 345 13.33 13.17 16.34
N PHE A 346 12.24 13.05 17.09
CA PHE A 346 12.02 13.80 18.32
C PHE A 346 11.76 12.89 19.51
N CYS A 347 12.59 13.00 20.55
CA CYS A 347 12.28 12.39 21.83
C CYS A 347 11.24 13.25 22.56
N GLU A 348 9.97 12.81 22.56
CA GLU A 348 8.88 13.51 23.25
C GLU A 348 9.11 13.62 24.76
N ALA A 349 9.67 12.58 25.37
CA ALA A 349 9.93 12.55 26.81
C ALA A 349 10.90 13.64 27.28
N HIS A 350 11.80 14.11 26.41
CA HIS A 350 12.82 15.11 26.74
C HIS A 350 12.79 16.36 25.86
N GLY A 351 11.79 16.48 24.97
CA GLY A 351 11.66 17.62 24.04
C GLY A 351 12.88 17.84 23.15
N ARG A 352 13.58 16.77 22.78
CA ARG A 352 14.89 16.85 22.10
C ARG A 352 14.86 16.26 20.69
N GLU A 353 15.36 17.02 19.73
CA GLU A 353 15.65 16.54 18.38
C GLU A 353 16.89 15.63 18.36
N ILE A 354 16.76 14.50 17.69
CA ILE A 354 17.80 13.52 17.39
C ILE A 354 18.02 13.54 15.88
N ARG A 355 19.28 13.65 15.45
CA ARG A 355 19.66 13.75 14.04
C ARG A 355 20.30 12.46 13.57
N VAL A 356 19.53 11.63 12.86
CA VAL A 356 20.00 10.34 12.34
C VAL A 356 20.55 10.53 10.93
N ARG A 357 21.82 10.16 10.69
CA ARG A 357 22.48 10.32 9.38
C ARG A 357 22.80 8.99 8.71
N GLN A 358 22.98 7.93 9.50
CA GLN A 358 23.43 6.63 9.05
C GLN A 358 22.68 5.51 9.79
N PRO A 359 22.59 4.29 9.25
CA PRO A 359 21.88 3.19 9.91
C PRO A 359 22.32 2.95 11.36
N ASP A 360 23.62 3.05 11.65
CA ASP A 360 24.17 2.85 12.99
C ASP A 360 23.70 3.92 14.00
N ASP A 361 23.26 5.09 13.52
CA ASP A 361 22.71 6.15 14.38
C ASP A 361 21.40 5.76 15.05
N TRP A 362 20.63 4.82 14.46
CA TRP A 362 19.39 4.34 15.08
C TRP A 362 19.68 3.65 16.41
N GLU A 363 20.71 2.82 16.47
CA GLU A 363 21.11 2.13 17.70
C GLU A 363 21.85 3.06 18.66
N ARG A 364 22.67 3.98 18.13
CA ARG A 364 23.52 4.88 18.91
C ARG A 364 22.76 6.05 19.54
N LEU A 365 21.88 6.70 18.78
CA LEU A 365 21.26 7.98 19.14
C LEU A 365 19.77 7.85 19.49
N ALA A 366 19.07 6.90 18.85
CA ALA A 366 17.63 6.70 18.98
C ALA A 366 17.26 5.32 19.56
N SER A 367 18.19 4.74 20.33
CA SER A 367 18.07 3.38 20.88
C SER A 367 16.75 3.18 21.64
N LYS A 368 16.05 2.07 21.37
CA LYS A 368 14.75 1.75 22.00
C LYS A 368 13.70 2.88 21.85
N GLY A 369 13.83 3.75 20.85
CA GLY A 369 12.91 4.86 20.57
C GLY A 369 13.19 6.14 21.35
N GLY A 370 14.23 6.22 22.19
CA GLY A 370 14.53 7.41 23.00
C GLY A 370 15.92 8.01 22.73
N CYS A 371 16.18 9.19 23.31
CA CYS A 371 17.43 9.95 23.08
C CYS A 371 18.66 9.47 23.89
N GLY A 372 18.57 8.32 24.57
CA GLY A 372 19.66 7.75 25.37
C GLY A 372 19.95 8.41 26.73
N MET A 373 19.33 9.56 27.05
CA MET A 373 19.38 10.19 28.39
C MET A 373 18.68 9.31 29.44
N ARG A 374 18.80 9.61 30.74
CA ARG A 374 18.00 8.89 31.75
C ARG A 374 16.52 9.16 31.53
N CYS A 375 15.69 8.11 31.55
CA CYS A 375 14.26 8.22 31.24
C CYS A 375 13.54 9.16 32.21
N GLY A 376 13.63 8.90 33.53
CA GLY A 376 13.07 9.77 34.57
C GLY A 376 11.54 9.82 34.64
N ARG A 377 10.81 9.22 33.67
CA ARG A 377 9.35 9.06 33.70
C ARG A 377 8.93 8.15 34.87
N LYS A 378 7.76 8.42 35.47
CA LYS A 378 7.19 7.61 36.56
C LYS A 378 6.67 6.27 36.02
N THR A 379 6.85 5.20 36.79
CA THR A 379 6.44 3.82 36.48
C THR A 379 5.30 3.39 37.40
N GLY A 380 4.31 2.68 36.83
CA GLY A 380 3.21 2.06 37.57
C GLY A 380 2.34 3.03 38.39
N ILE A 381 1.46 2.46 39.21
CA ILE A 381 0.52 3.20 40.07
C ILE A 381 1.24 3.89 41.24
N HIS A 382 2.38 3.35 41.69
CA HIS A 382 3.14 3.86 42.84
C HIS A 382 4.14 4.97 42.50
N GLY A 383 4.32 5.32 41.22
CA GLY A 383 5.05 6.52 40.81
C GLY A 383 6.58 6.45 40.89
N SER A 384 7.19 5.26 40.99
CA SER A 384 8.66 5.10 41.06
C SER A 384 9.33 5.59 39.76
N MET A 385 10.51 6.22 39.83
CA MET A 385 11.20 6.72 38.65
C MET A 385 11.80 5.59 37.80
N CYS A 386 11.66 5.68 36.48
CA CYS A 386 12.28 4.76 35.54
C CYS A 386 13.82 4.91 35.55
N GLY A 387 14.53 3.83 35.91
CA GLY A 387 15.99 3.78 35.95
C GLY A 387 16.68 3.47 34.62
N GLN A 388 15.91 3.23 33.54
CA GLN A 388 16.46 2.90 32.22
C GLN A 388 16.90 4.15 31.45
N LYS A 389 17.70 3.95 30.39
CA LYS A 389 17.88 4.96 29.35
C LYS A 389 16.52 5.25 28.68
N CYS A 390 16.38 6.45 28.14
CA CYS A 390 15.17 6.89 27.47
C CYS A 390 14.77 5.90 26.38
N HIS A 391 13.49 5.59 26.34
CA HIS A 391 12.87 4.66 25.40
C HIS A 391 11.51 5.21 24.98
N GLY A 392 10.98 4.81 23.83
CA GLY A 392 9.68 5.28 23.34
C GLY A 392 8.51 4.66 24.12
N GLY A 393 8.57 3.35 24.37
CA GLY A 393 7.48 2.59 25.01
C GLY A 393 7.18 2.95 26.47
N SER A 394 6.19 2.26 27.06
CA SER A 394 5.79 2.42 28.46
C SER A 394 6.93 2.05 29.42
N CYS A 395 7.04 2.80 30.53
CA CYS A 395 8.09 2.55 31.52
C CYS A 395 7.73 1.32 32.36
N LYS A 396 8.62 0.31 32.35
CA LYS A 396 8.51 -0.84 33.25
C LYS A 396 9.15 -0.50 34.60
N PRO A 397 8.56 -0.91 35.74
CA PRO A 397 9.20 -0.76 37.03
C PRO A 397 10.54 -1.52 37.06
N ALA A 398 11.52 -1.00 37.79
CA ALA A 398 12.82 -1.65 37.90
C ALA A 398 12.66 -3.03 38.57
N LEU A 399 13.09 -4.09 37.88
CA LEU A 399 13.29 -5.42 38.48
C LEU A 399 14.39 -5.28 39.55
N GLY A 400 13.98 -5.14 40.81
CA GLY A 400 14.92 -4.91 41.92
C GLY A 400 14.37 -4.27 43.18
N ALA A 401 13.09 -3.85 43.23
CA ALA A 401 12.43 -3.60 44.50
C ALA A 401 11.98 -4.95 45.08
N SER A 402 12.78 -5.50 45.99
CA SER A 402 12.40 -6.63 46.83
C SER A 402 11.04 -6.35 47.47
N ILE A 403 10.11 -7.26 47.24
CA ILE A 403 8.88 -7.34 48.03
C ILE A 403 9.34 -7.65 49.47
N PRO A 404 9.03 -6.83 50.49
CA PRO A 404 9.19 -7.27 51.85
C PRO A 404 8.11 -8.31 52.10
N ASP A 405 8.58 -9.53 52.31
CA ASP A 405 7.85 -10.65 52.85
C ASP A 405 7.08 -10.20 54.11
N ARG A 406 5.77 -10.43 54.14
CA ARG A 406 4.96 -10.32 55.36
C ARG A 406 4.14 -11.59 55.50
N SER A 407 4.79 -12.60 56.04
CA SER A 407 4.15 -13.64 56.83
C SER A 407 4.03 -13.18 58.30
N ALA A 408 2.91 -13.57 58.92
CA ALA A 408 2.52 -13.44 60.34
C ALA A 408 2.13 -12.02 60.85
N ALA A 409 1.06 -11.79 61.63
CA ALA A 409 -0.05 -12.60 62.13
C ALA A 409 -1.14 -11.69 62.75
N SER A 410 -2.30 -12.27 63.06
CA SER A 410 -3.48 -11.84 63.87
C SER A 410 -4.76 -11.82 63.02
N THR A 411 -5.58 -12.88 62.99
CA THR A 411 -6.46 -13.42 64.04
C THR A 411 -7.40 -12.36 64.64
N ALA A 412 -8.54 -12.15 63.99
CA ALA A 412 -9.80 -11.79 64.64
C ALA A 412 -10.96 -12.30 63.79
N GLN A 413 -11.71 -13.23 64.37
CA GLN A 413 -13.02 -13.69 63.88
C GLN A 413 -14.03 -12.56 64.06
N THR A 414 -14.91 -12.36 63.08
CA THR A 414 -16.37 -12.24 63.30
C THR A 414 -17.12 -12.44 61.96
N SER A 415 -18.28 -13.06 62.10
CA SER A 415 -19.21 -13.65 61.15
C SER A 415 -20.13 -12.65 60.41
N SER A 416 -20.91 -13.21 59.46
CA SER A 416 -22.09 -12.66 58.74
C SER A 416 -21.75 -11.71 57.57
N GLU A 417 -22.34 -11.77 56.38
CA GLU A 417 -23.60 -12.36 55.92
C GLU A 417 -23.58 -12.52 54.37
N LEU A 418 -24.56 -13.24 53.84
CA LEU A 418 -24.80 -13.61 52.44
C LEU A 418 -24.83 -12.44 51.43
N SER A 419 -24.38 -12.68 50.19
CA SER A 419 -25.28 -12.78 49.03
C SER A 419 -24.51 -13.09 47.72
N THR A 420 -24.78 -14.28 47.20
CA THR A 420 -24.54 -14.78 45.85
C THR A 420 -25.33 -14.01 44.79
N VAL A 421 -24.69 -13.65 43.67
CA VAL A 421 -25.34 -13.67 42.34
C VAL A 421 -24.39 -14.27 41.32
N THR A 422 -24.84 -15.39 40.79
CA THR A 422 -24.28 -16.27 39.77
C THR A 422 -24.58 -15.76 38.35
N ARG A 423 -23.63 -15.94 37.42
CA ARG A 423 -23.89 -16.22 35.99
C ARG A 423 -22.62 -16.85 35.40
N ALA A 424 -22.49 -18.17 35.50
CA ALA A 424 -22.95 -19.16 34.51
C ALA A 424 -22.12 -19.11 33.21
N SER A 425 -21.02 -19.86 33.24
CA SER A 425 -20.31 -20.40 32.08
C SER A 425 -21.08 -21.57 31.50
N VAL A 426 -21.21 -21.61 30.16
CA VAL A 426 -21.64 -22.80 29.42
C VAL A 426 -20.58 -23.11 28.39
N LEU A 427 -19.86 -24.21 28.62
CA LEU A 427 -19.18 -25.01 27.62
C LEU A 427 -20.24 -25.83 26.87
N SER A 428 -20.15 -25.92 25.53
CA SER A 428 -20.07 -27.20 24.81
C SER A 428 -20.18 -27.05 23.28
N THR A 429 -19.15 -27.56 22.60
CA THR A 429 -19.17 -28.45 21.42
C THR A 429 -19.73 -27.98 20.06
N GLU A 430 -18.80 -27.97 19.09
CA GLU A 430 -18.85 -28.59 17.76
C GLU A 430 -20.22 -28.85 17.10
N LYS A 431 -20.46 -28.20 15.95
CA LYS A 431 -20.58 -28.85 14.61
C LYS A 431 -21.00 -27.83 13.54
N ASN A 432 -20.21 -27.80 12.47
CA ASN A 432 -20.59 -27.78 11.05
C ASN A 432 -21.74 -26.91 10.51
N LEU A 433 -21.43 -26.36 9.32
CA LEU A 433 -22.29 -26.04 8.18
C LEU A 433 -22.93 -24.64 8.13
N ILE A 434 -22.46 -23.90 7.13
CA ILE A 434 -23.27 -23.20 6.11
C ILE A 434 -23.97 -21.90 6.54
N ASP A 435 -23.83 -20.90 5.66
CA ASP A 435 -24.52 -19.60 5.54
C ASP A 435 -24.03 -18.43 6.42
N LEU A 436 -23.14 -17.61 5.83
CA LEU A 436 -23.44 -16.24 5.38
C LEU A 436 -22.33 -15.67 4.49
#